data_AF-A0A419S4Y5-F1
#
_entry.id   AF-A0A419S4Y5-F1
#
_cell.length_a   1.000
_cell.length_b   1.000
_cell.length_c   1.000
_cell.angle_alpha   90.00
_cell.angle_beta   90.00
_cell.angle_gamma   90.00
#
_symmetry.space_group_name_H-M   'P 1'
#
loop_
_entity.id
_entity.type
_entity.pdbx_description
1 polymer ?
#
loop_
_entity_poly.entity_id
_entity_poly.type
_entity_poly.pdbx_seq_one_letter_code
_entity_poly.pdbx_strand_id
1 'polypeptide(L)' 'MNSANVNKKAELIKWLLTVEDEFVLDQVAILKMNDNRDWWTLISEEERTAIENGLRDADDNKLVTHSEVKKLYEKWL' A
#
# COMPACT_ATOMS: atom_id res chain seq x y z
N MET A 1 12.60 -27.66 1.64
CA MET A 1 12.24 -26.22 1.71
C MET A 1 13.52 -25.42 1.85
N ASN A 2 13.70 -24.36 1.06
CA ASN A 2 14.92 -23.54 1.07
C ASN A 2 15.00 -22.73 2.38
N SER A 3 16.13 -22.78 3.09
CA SER A 3 16.31 -22.17 4.43
C SER A 3 16.02 -20.67 4.45
N ALA A 4 16.29 -19.96 3.34
CA ALA A 4 15.97 -18.54 3.19
C ALA A 4 14.47 -18.24 3.27
N ASN A 5 13.61 -19.14 2.79
CA ASN A 5 12.16 -18.96 2.80
C ASN A 5 11.58 -19.11 4.21
N VAL A 6 12.17 -20.00 5.02
CA VAL A 6 11.78 -20.20 6.43
C VAL A 6 12.12 -18.96 7.26
N ASN A 7 13.32 -18.40 7.08
CA ASN A 7 13.75 -17.20 7.81
C ASN A 7 12.85 -16.00 7.47
N LYS A 8 12.57 -15.77 6.19
CA LYS A 8 11.69 -14.67 5.76
C LYS A 8 10.28 -14.78 6.35
N LYS A 9 9.72 -15.99 6.43
CA LYS A 9 8.41 -16.21 7.06
C LYS A 9 8.45 -15.89 8.56
N ALA A 10 9.50 -16.28 9.26
CA ALA A 10 9.65 -16.01 10.69
C ALA A 10 9.80 -14.51 10.99
N GLU A 11 10.52 -13.77 10.15
CA GLU A 11 10.65 -12.31 10.25
C GLU A 11 9.31 -11.60 10.07
N LEU A 12 8.53 -11.98 9.04
CA LEU A 12 7.20 -11.42 8.80
C LEU A 12 6.24 -11.67 9.97
N ILE A 13 6.26 -12.88 10.54
CA ILE A 13 5.42 -13.20 11.72
C ILE A 13 5.81 -12.32 12.90
N LYS A 14 7.12 -12.18 13.19
CA LYS A 14 7.58 -11.33 14.30
C LYS A 14 7.20 -9.87 14.10
N TRP A 15 7.35 -9.35 12.89
CA TRP A 15 6.96 -7.99 12.56
C TRP A 15 5.44 -7.78 12.71
N LEU A 16 4.62 -8.70 12.22
CA LEU A 16 3.15 -8.61 12.35
C LEU A 16 2.70 -8.55 13.82
N LEU A 17 3.39 -9.23 14.73
CA LEU A 17 3.10 -9.16 16.17
C LEU A 17 3.39 -7.78 16.78
N THR A 18 4.13 -6.92 16.09
CA THR A 18 4.46 -5.55 16.55
C THR A 18 3.57 -4.47 15.92
N VAL A 19 2.69 -4.82 14.98
CA VAL A 19 1.83 -3.85 14.30
C VAL A 19 0.61 -3.55 15.16
N GLU A 20 0.44 -2.29 15.54
CA GLU A 20 -0.73 -1.80 16.30
C GLU A 20 -1.78 -1.11 15.39
N ASP A 21 -1.37 -0.70 14.19
CA ASP A 21 -2.23 0.00 13.22
C ASP A 21 -3.19 -1.00 12.53
N GLU A 22 -4.49 -0.86 12.82
CA GLU A 22 -5.57 -1.70 12.29
C GLU A 22 -5.64 -1.65 10.76
N PHE A 23 -5.36 -0.49 10.14
CA PHE A 23 -5.34 -0.37 8.69
C PHE A 23 -4.25 -1.24 8.06
N VAL A 24 -3.06 -1.29 8.66
CA VAL A 24 -1.95 -2.14 8.18
C VAL A 24 -2.31 -3.62 8.29
N LEU A 25 -2.97 -4.03 9.38
CA LEU A 25 -3.43 -5.40 9.57
C LEU A 25 -4.47 -5.81 8.52
N ASP A 26 -5.41 -4.92 8.20
CA ASP A 26 -6.43 -5.14 7.17
C ASP A 26 -5.81 -5.32 5.78
N GLN A 27 -4.82 -4.50 5.41
CA GLN A 27 -4.10 -4.65 4.15
C GLN A 27 -3.39 -6.01 4.04
N VAL A 28 -2.78 -6.48 5.14
CA VAL A 28 -2.15 -7.82 5.17
C VAL A 28 -3.20 -8.93 5.09
N ALA A 29 -4.37 -8.75 5.69
CA ALA A 29 -5.47 -9.70 5.60
C ALA A 29 -5.99 -9.83 4.16
N ILE A 30 -6.07 -8.72 3.41
CA ILE A 30 -6.40 -8.72 1.98
C ILE A 30 -5.42 -9.58 1.18
N LEU A 31 -4.10 -9.48 1.43
CA LEU A 31 -3.09 -10.31 0.76
C LEU A 31 -3.28 -11.82 1.01
N LYS A 32 -3.91 -12.18 2.13
CA LYS A 32 -4.25 -13.58 2.48
C LYS A 32 -5.57 -14.03 1.88
N MET A 33 -6.47 -13.12 1.52
CA MET A 33 -7.73 -13.47 0.88
C MET A 33 -7.44 -14.14 -0.46
N ASN A 34 -7.54 -15.47 -0.45
CA ASN A 34 -7.28 -16.34 -1.61
C ASN A 34 -8.50 -16.43 -2.55
N ASP A 35 -9.50 -15.57 -2.32
CA ASP A 35 -10.59 -15.39 -3.26
C ASP A 35 -10.02 -14.62 -4.46
N ASN A 36 -10.34 -15.07 -5.67
CA ASN A 36 -10.08 -14.34 -6.92
C ASN A 36 -10.83 -12.98 -7.01
N ARG A 37 -11.24 -12.41 -5.87
CA ARG A 37 -11.90 -11.12 -5.77
C ARG A 37 -10.83 -10.04 -5.88
N ASP A 38 -10.86 -9.34 -6.99
CA ASP A 38 -10.04 -8.16 -7.23
C ASP A 38 -10.16 -7.20 -6.04
N TRP A 39 -9.03 -6.79 -5.46
CA TRP A 39 -8.97 -5.81 -4.36
C TRP A 39 -9.69 -4.52 -4.73
N TRP A 40 -9.79 -4.21 -6.03
CA TRP A 40 -10.58 -3.10 -6.56
C TRP A 40 -12.04 -3.13 -6.10
N THR A 41 -12.60 -4.32 -5.84
CA THR A 41 -13.96 -4.51 -5.34
C THR A 41 -14.11 -4.36 -3.83
N LEU A 42 -12.99 -4.27 -3.10
CA LEU A 42 -12.94 -4.20 -1.64
C LEU A 42 -12.77 -2.78 -1.09
N ILE A 43 -12.25 -1.86 -1.90
CA ILE A 43 -12.07 -0.46 -1.53
C ILE A 43 -13.40 0.31 -1.57
N SER A 44 -13.49 1.39 -0.79
CA SER A 44 -14.66 2.26 -0.76
C SER A 44 -14.84 3.02 -2.07
N GLU A 45 -16.02 3.58 -2.30
CA GLU A 45 -16.28 4.39 -3.50
C GLU A 45 -15.45 5.69 -3.49
N GLU A 46 -15.22 6.26 -2.31
CA GLU A 46 -14.37 7.43 -2.13
C GLU A 46 -12.92 7.12 -2.49
N GLU A 47 -12.40 5.97 -2.02
CA GLU A 47 -11.05 5.49 -2.37
C GLU A 47 -10.93 5.23 -3.87
N ARG A 48 -11.93 4.58 -4.47
CA ARG A 48 -11.96 4.32 -5.91
C ARG A 48 -11.96 5.63 -6.72
N THR A 49 -12.82 6.57 -6.33
CA THR A 49 -12.92 7.90 -6.96
C THR A 49 -11.59 8.66 -6.86
N ALA A 50 -10.90 8.59 -5.72
CA ALA A 50 -9.61 9.23 -5.55
C ALA A 50 -8.55 8.62 -6.49
N ILE A 51 -8.53 7.29 -6.65
CA ILE A 51 -7.62 6.59 -7.56
C ILE A 51 -7.92 6.95 -9.02
N GLU A 52 -9.18 6.93 -9.45
CA GLU A 52 -9.58 7.29 -10.80
C GLU A 52 -9.21 8.73 -11.17
N ASN A 53 -9.37 9.67 -10.21
CA ASN A 53 -8.91 11.05 -10.40
C ASN A 53 -7.39 11.12 -10.57
N GLY A 54 -6.62 10.38 -9.76
CA GLY A 54 -5.17 10.31 -9.87
C GLY A 54 -4.70 9.73 -11.21
N LEU A 55 -5.40 8.71 -11.74
CA LEU A 55 -5.13 8.15 -13.07
C LEU A 55 -5.40 9.18 -14.17
N ARG A 56 -6.53 9.90 -14.11
CA ARG A 56 -6.85 10.96 -15.07
C ARG A 56 -5.83 12.10 -15.03
N ASP A 57 -5.40 12.50 -13.84
CA ASP A 57 -4.37 13.54 -13.70
C ASP A 57 -3.03 13.07 -14.29
N ALA A 58 -2.70 11.79 -14.18
CA ALA A 58 -1.52 11.21 -14.84
C ALA A 58 -1.64 11.24 -16.38
N ASP A 59 -2.79 10.86 -16.92
CA ASP A 59 -3.07 10.89 -18.36
C ASP A 59 -3.05 12.32 -18.93
N ASP A 60 -3.52 13.29 -18.13
CA ASP A 60 -3.47 14.72 -18.43
C ASP A 60 -2.08 15.35 -18.20
N ASN A 61 -1.07 14.54 -17.85
CA ASN A 61 0.31 14.96 -17.56
C ASN A 61 0.40 15.99 -16.42
N LYS A 62 -0.52 15.95 -15.46
CA LYS A 62 -0.55 16.75 -14.21
C LYS A 62 0.21 16.03 -13.09
N LEU A 63 1.38 15.48 -13.42
CA LEU A 63 2.25 14.82 -12.47
C LEU A 63 3.27 15.80 -11.91
N VAL A 64 3.57 15.65 -10.62
CA VAL A 64 4.67 16.36 -9.95
C VAL A 64 5.79 15.38 -9.66
N THR A 65 7.03 15.80 -9.88
CA THR A 65 8.18 14.93 -9.60
C THR A 65 8.38 14.79 -8.09
N HIS A 66 8.92 13.64 -7.68
CA HIS A 66 9.29 13.43 -6.27
C HIS A 66 10.22 14.53 -5.74
N SER A 67 11.14 15.04 -6.58
CA SER A 67 12.03 16.14 -6.18
C SER A 67 11.27 17.44 -5.89
N GLU A 68 10.23 17.76 -6.65
CA GLU A 68 9.40 18.95 -6.43
C GLU A 68 8.57 18.82 -5.16
N VAL A 69 7.97 17.65 -4.93
CA VAL A 69 7.20 17.37 -3.71
C VAL A 69 8.12 17.43 -2.48
N LYS A 70 9.30 16.83 -2.55
CA LYS A 70 10.26 16.82 -1.43
C LYS A 70 10.60 18.24 -0.96
N LYS A 71 10.84 19.18 -1.89
CA LYS A 71 11.14 20.59 -1.56
C LYS A 71 10.05 21.27 -0.72
N LEU A 72 8.78 20.89 -0.88
CA LEU A 72 7.67 21.45 -0.10
C LEU A 72 7.73 21.05 1.38
N TYR A 73 8.30 19.88 1.66
CA TYR A 73 8.36 19.29 3.00
C TYR A 73 9.77 19.27 3.60
N GLU A 74 10.79 19.77 2.89
CA GLU A 74 12.18 19.84 3.34
C GLU A 74 12.36 20.54 4.70
N LYS A 75 11.46 21.47 5.07
CA LYS A 75 11.54 22.16 6.37
C LYS A 75 11.12 21.32 7.59
N TRP A 76 10.55 20.14 7.37
CA TRP A 76 10.05 19.23 8.43
C TRP A 76 10.77 17.88 8.45
N LEU A 77 11.75 17.69 7.56
CA LEU A 77 12.63 16.52 7.49
C LEU A 77 13.98 16.87 8.12
#